data_AF-A0A2D9XK49-F1
#
_entry.id   AF-A0A2D9XK49-F1
#
_cell.length_a   1.000
_cell.length_b   1.000
_cell.length_c   1.000
_cell.angle_alpha   90.00
_cell.angle_beta   90.00
_cell.angle_gamma   90.00
#
_symmetry.space_group_name_H-M   'P 1'
#
loop_
_entity.id
_entity.type
_entity.pdbx_description
1 polymer ?
#
loop_
_entity_poly.entity_id
_entity_poly.type
_entity_poly.pdbx_seq_one_letter_code
_entity_poly.pdbx_strand_id
1 'polypeptide(L)'
;MRNLLLSLLILFSTQVFPQAEIVGGEDCDISEYPWQAAIYASGYLCGASVIHQYWVITAAHCVEENGQVISAESITIGVGSSNEYAGLFGSGGEEYEVEEVISHSAYGNNGNDIALLRTKEPIQFNDDVQPISIICANQVNAGAQDVGVMAVVTGWGNTSQGGQGSDILQYIEVPVVDYDDPDLDFPWWAAVNEVTEILVGAVDGGMDSCQGDSGGPVAVRNVEDTDWLLMGITSWGSGCAQPGRPGVYTKVSNYINWINSNTDGCIDANLSVACNPSNDIPGCMDIEACNYNPNAEVDACCIYPTNSMYDCNGDCVNNSDGDFLCDEEDNCPDNTNTSQSDSDNDGVGNACDNCYAVYNPDQTDTDGDGEGDACDPDDGLDIVESNTRLYVVKAFDVYGREANNHKNAKLILYIYEDGTSEKIYKF
;
A
#
# COMPACT_ATOMS: atom_id res chain seq x y z
N MET A 1 75.68 -18.24 -15.02
CA MET A 1 74.43 -18.98 -14.73
C MET A 1 73.46 -17.97 -14.13
N ARG A 2 72.38 -17.65 -14.85
CA ARG A 2 71.36 -16.65 -14.46
C ARG A 2 70.39 -17.32 -13.48
N ASN A 3 70.21 -16.74 -12.29
CA ASN A 3 69.18 -17.15 -11.34
C ASN A 3 67.81 -16.62 -11.82
N LEU A 4 66.88 -17.53 -12.12
CA LEU A 4 65.47 -17.21 -12.30
C LEU A 4 64.77 -17.34 -10.93
N LEU A 5 64.27 -16.22 -10.41
CA LEU A 5 63.27 -16.20 -9.33
C LEU A 5 61.90 -16.35 -9.99
N LEU A 6 61.24 -17.48 -9.75
CA LEU A 6 59.83 -17.67 -10.08
C LEU A 6 59.01 -17.23 -8.85
N SER A 7 58.41 -16.05 -8.91
CA SER A 7 57.40 -15.58 -7.97
C SER A 7 56.04 -16.15 -8.38
N LEU A 8 55.52 -17.09 -7.58
CA LEU A 8 54.18 -17.63 -7.74
C LEU A 8 53.18 -16.63 -7.13
N LEU A 9 52.49 -15.87 -7.99
CA LEU A 9 51.35 -15.03 -7.60
C LEU A 9 50.12 -15.95 -7.50
N ILE A 10 49.69 -16.22 -6.27
CA ILE A 10 48.42 -16.86 -5.98
C ILE A 10 47.36 -15.76 -6.00
N LEU A 11 46.58 -15.69 -7.08
CA LEU A 11 45.36 -14.88 -7.15
C LEU A 11 44.28 -15.61 -6.34
N PHE A 12 44.03 -15.14 -5.11
CA PHE A 12 42.79 -15.45 -4.42
C PHE A 12 41.67 -14.66 -5.10
N SER A 13 40.77 -15.33 -5.82
CA SER A 13 39.48 -14.75 -6.13
C SER A 13 38.67 -14.73 -4.83
N THR A 14 38.57 -13.57 -4.20
CA THR A 14 37.55 -13.35 -3.18
C THR A 14 36.21 -13.32 -3.90
N GLN A 15 35.50 -14.45 -3.89
CA GLN A 15 34.07 -14.43 -4.15
C GLN A 15 33.45 -13.75 -2.94
N VAL A 16 32.99 -12.51 -3.14
CA VAL A 16 32.20 -11.78 -2.14
C VAL A 16 30.81 -12.39 -2.24
N PHE A 17 30.48 -13.28 -1.30
CA PHE A 17 29.10 -13.69 -1.08
C PHE A 17 28.45 -12.59 -0.22
N PRO A 18 27.34 -11.95 -0.67
CA PRO A 18 26.51 -11.15 0.22
C PRO A 18 26.23 -11.88 1.54
N GLN A 19 26.34 -11.14 2.64
CA GLN A 19 26.18 -11.64 4.00
C GLN A 19 24.69 -11.68 4.31
N ALA A 20 24.19 -12.90 4.43
CA ALA A 20 22.82 -13.29 4.74
C ALA A 20 22.51 -13.06 6.25
N GLU A 21 21.38 -12.46 6.63
CA GLU A 21 21.10 -11.89 7.96
C GLU A 21 19.70 -12.16 8.60
N ILE A 22 19.04 -13.29 8.33
CA ILE A 22 18.56 -14.20 9.42
C ILE A 22 19.69 -15.20 9.65
N VAL A 23 19.78 -15.99 10.73
CA VAL A 23 20.91 -16.93 10.83
C VAL A 23 20.85 -17.87 9.61
N GLY A 24 21.80 -17.72 8.68
CA GLY A 24 21.82 -18.43 7.39
C GLY A 24 20.77 -18.01 6.34
N GLY A 25 20.04 -16.90 6.52
CA GLY A 25 18.95 -16.44 5.62
C GLY A 25 19.33 -15.29 4.72
N GLU A 26 18.68 -15.13 3.57
CA GLU A 26 19.06 -14.15 2.54
C GLU A 26 18.16 -12.90 2.58
N ASP A 27 18.68 -11.76 2.10
CA ASP A 27 17.89 -10.54 1.87
C ASP A 27 16.72 -10.85 0.92
N CYS A 28 15.53 -10.33 1.22
CA CYS A 28 14.39 -10.33 0.31
C CYS A 28 13.69 -8.97 0.22
N ASP A 29 13.01 -8.77 -0.89
CA ASP A 29 12.16 -7.61 -1.09
C ASP A 29 10.77 -7.85 -0.48
N ILE A 30 10.12 -6.80 0.06
CA ILE A 30 8.79 -6.92 0.66
C ILE A 30 7.75 -7.43 -0.35
N SER A 31 7.91 -7.10 -1.63
CA SER A 31 7.05 -7.59 -2.72
C SER A 31 7.08 -9.13 -2.90
N GLU A 32 8.11 -9.81 -2.39
CA GLU A 32 8.19 -11.28 -2.41
C GLU A 32 7.34 -11.92 -1.30
N TYR A 33 7.17 -11.20 -0.19
CA TYR A 33 6.44 -11.62 1.01
C TYR A 33 5.53 -10.49 1.54
N PRO A 34 4.58 -10.01 0.73
CA PRO A 34 3.85 -8.74 0.94
C PRO A 34 2.88 -8.76 2.13
N TRP A 35 2.72 -9.90 2.81
CA TRP A 35 1.96 -10.01 4.06
C TRP A 35 2.81 -9.73 5.30
N GLN A 36 4.13 -9.64 5.18
CA GLN A 36 4.99 -9.34 6.32
C GLN A 36 4.64 -7.95 6.87
N ALA A 37 4.41 -7.89 8.17
CA ALA A 37 4.18 -6.65 8.91
C ALA A 37 5.16 -6.54 10.08
N ALA A 38 5.38 -5.31 10.53
CA ALA A 38 6.06 -5.00 11.78
C ALA A 38 5.05 -4.38 12.74
N ILE A 39 5.18 -4.67 14.04
CA ILE A 39 4.43 -3.97 15.09
C ILE A 39 5.41 -3.38 16.09
N TYR A 40 5.13 -2.14 16.50
CA TYR A 40 5.85 -1.49 17.58
C TYR A 40 4.92 -1.33 18.77
N ALA A 41 5.21 -2.06 19.84
CA ALA A 41 4.41 -2.12 21.05
C ALA A 41 5.29 -1.89 22.28
N SER A 42 5.00 -0.85 23.07
CA SER A 42 5.69 -0.56 24.33
C SER A 42 7.24 -0.54 24.25
N GLY A 43 7.81 -0.08 23.12
CA GLY A 43 9.27 -0.02 22.93
C GLY A 43 9.91 -1.29 22.38
N TYR A 44 9.11 -2.31 22.05
CA TYR A 44 9.55 -3.55 21.43
C TYR A 44 9.01 -3.64 20.01
N LEU A 45 9.88 -4.09 19.10
CA LEU A 45 9.53 -4.43 17.73
C LEU A 45 9.27 -5.94 17.65
N CYS A 46 8.16 -6.31 17.01
CA CYS A 46 7.83 -7.69 16.66
C CYS A 46 7.42 -7.76 15.19
N GLY A 47 7.52 -8.95 14.60
CA GLY A 47 6.86 -9.28 13.35
C GLY A 47 5.36 -9.50 13.54
N ALA A 48 4.64 -9.45 12.42
CA ALA A 48 3.24 -9.80 12.32
C ALA A 48 2.91 -10.19 10.87
N SER A 49 1.66 -10.56 10.60
CA SER A 49 1.19 -10.89 9.26
C SER A 49 -0.14 -10.22 8.95
N VAL A 50 -0.24 -9.58 7.78
CA VAL A 50 -1.51 -9.06 7.24
C VAL A 50 -2.36 -10.24 6.81
N ILE A 51 -3.58 -10.36 7.34
CA ILE A 51 -4.52 -11.45 7.00
C ILE A 51 -5.86 -10.93 6.48
N HIS A 52 -6.12 -9.63 6.58
CA HIS A 52 -7.28 -8.93 6.04
C HIS A 52 -7.01 -7.41 6.02
N GLN A 53 -7.79 -6.63 5.28
CA GLN A 53 -7.65 -5.15 5.24
C GLN A 53 -7.85 -4.49 6.61
N TYR A 54 -8.38 -5.19 7.61
CA TYR A 54 -8.54 -4.66 8.97
C TYR A 54 -7.82 -5.48 10.02
N TRP A 55 -7.20 -6.61 9.65
CA TRP A 55 -6.70 -7.58 10.62
C TRP A 55 -5.28 -7.99 10.34
N VAL A 56 -4.48 -7.90 11.40
CA VAL A 56 -3.11 -8.38 11.47
C VAL A 56 -3.04 -9.42 12.59
N ILE A 57 -2.26 -10.47 12.38
CA ILE A 57 -2.03 -11.55 13.35
C ILE A 57 -0.58 -11.54 13.82
N THR A 58 -0.36 -11.79 15.09
CA THR A 58 0.97 -11.79 15.72
C THR A 58 0.98 -12.73 16.94
N ALA A 59 2.07 -12.75 17.70
CA ALA A 59 2.21 -13.50 18.94
C ALA A 59 1.58 -12.73 20.13
N ALA A 60 0.99 -13.46 21.08
CA ALA A 60 0.42 -12.87 22.30
C ALA A 60 1.50 -12.16 23.14
N HIS A 61 2.71 -12.73 23.20
CA HIS A 61 3.81 -12.15 23.97
C HIS A 61 4.29 -10.80 23.44
N CYS A 62 4.00 -10.46 22.18
CA CYS A 62 4.30 -9.14 21.60
C CYS A 62 3.32 -8.06 22.05
N VAL A 63 2.12 -8.45 22.51
CA VAL A 63 1.03 -7.54 22.86
C VAL A 63 0.61 -7.65 24.32
N GLU A 64 1.34 -8.40 25.13
CA GLU A 64 1.12 -8.53 26.57
C GLU A 64 2.35 -8.11 27.38
N GLU A 65 2.10 -7.33 28.44
CA GLU A 65 3.11 -6.98 29.43
C GLU A 65 2.59 -7.33 30.83
N ASN A 66 3.36 -8.10 31.60
CA ASN A 66 2.98 -8.55 32.95
C ASN A 66 1.61 -9.28 33.03
N GLY A 67 1.25 -10.01 31.96
CA GLY A 67 -0.02 -10.74 31.85
C GLY A 67 -1.23 -9.84 31.63
N GLN A 68 -1.01 -8.62 31.13
CA GLN A 68 -2.06 -7.71 30.69
C GLN A 68 -1.84 -7.30 29.25
N VAL A 69 -2.91 -7.24 28.48
CA VAL A 69 -2.88 -6.75 27.10
C VAL A 69 -2.49 -5.27 27.08
N ILE A 70 -1.53 -4.93 26.22
CA ILE A 70 -1.08 -3.56 25.97
C ILE A 70 -2.23 -2.77 25.33
N SER A 71 -2.36 -1.49 25.68
CA SER A 71 -3.40 -0.62 25.10
C SER A 71 -3.23 -0.52 23.58
N ALA A 72 -4.33 -0.61 22.83
CA ALA A 72 -4.35 -0.46 21.37
C ALA A 72 -3.66 0.84 20.91
N GLU A 73 -3.90 1.95 21.61
CA GLU A 73 -3.28 3.26 21.35
C GLU A 73 -1.75 3.28 21.52
N SER A 74 -1.16 2.24 22.10
CA SER A 74 0.29 2.10 22.31
C SER A 74 0.92 1.10 21.34
N ILE A 75 0.16 0.63 20.36
CA ILE A 75 0.60 -0.28 19.30
C ILE A 75 0.41 0.41 17.96
N THR A 76 1.46 0.37 17.16
CA THR A 76 1.45 0.82 15.79
C THR A 76 1.83 -0.35 14.89
N ILE A 77 1.13 -0.49 13.77
CA ILE A 77 1.41 -1.49 12.73
C ILE A 77 2.06 -0.79 11.55
N GLY A 78 3.07 -1.40 10.97
CA GLY A 78 3.69 -0.94 9.75
C GLY A 78 3.81 -2.06 8.70
N VAL A 79 3.63 -1.70 7.42
CA VAL A 79 3.55 -2.62 6.29
C VAL A 79 4.25 -2.04 5.05
N GLY A 80 4.55 -2.89 4.05
CA GLY A 80 4.93 -2.44 2.71
C GLY A 80 6.36 -1.89 2.60
N SER A 81 7.29 -2.34 3.43
CA SER A 81 8.69 -1.97 3.32
C SER A 81 9.61 -3.10 3.77
N SER A 82 10.73 -3.25 3.08
CA SER A 82 11.80 -4.16 3.47
C SER A 82 12.61 -3.65 4.67
N ASN A 83 12.40 -2.43 5.17
CA ASN A 83 13.14 -1.93 6.32
C ASN A 83 12.66 -2.57 7.65
N GLU A 84 13.52 -2.70 8.65
CA GLU A 84 13.16 -3.25 9.99
C GLU A 84 11.99 -2.52 10.66
N TYR A 85 11.84 -1.24 10.38
CA TYR A 85 10.72 -0.45 10.87
C TYR A 85 9.54 -0.44 9.92
N ALA A 86 9.46 -1.31 8.91
CA ALA A 86 8.48 -1.36 7.81
C ALA A 86 7.30 -0.39 7.96
N GLY A 87 7.33 0.78 7.32
CA GLY A 87 6.25 1.80 7.38
C GLY A 87 6.32 2.75 8.58
N LEU A 88 6.88 2.31 9.71
CA LEU A 88 7.02 3.06 10.94
C LEU A 88 8.12 4.12 10.84
N PHE A 89 7.89 5.25 11.51
CA PHE A 89 8.88 6.32 11.70
C PHE A 89 9.46 6.88 10.39
N GLY A 90 8.74 6.75 9.27
CA GLY A 90 9.14 7.23 7.95
C GLY A 90 10.17 6.35 7.23
N SER A 91 10.19 5.04 7.52
CA SER A 91 11.11 4.05 6.91
C SER A 91 10.66 3.53 5.53
N GLY A 92 9.72 4.21 4.87
CA GLY A 92 9.04 3.75 3.66
C GLY A 92 7.99 2.69 3.99
N GLY A 93 6.94 2.56 3.17
CA GLY A 93 5.73 1.80 3.51
C GLY A 93 4.69 2.66 4.23
N GLU A 94 3.70 2.03 4.85
CA GLU A 94 2.53 2.70 5.47
C GLU A 94 2.37 2.32 6.95
N GLU A 95 1.82 3.24 7.75
CA GLU A 95 1.62 3.12 9.19
C GLU A 95 0.12 3.11 9.55
N TYR A 96 -0.31 2.17 10.39
CA TYR A 96 -1.70 2.02 10.83
C TYR A 96 -1.83 2.00 12.35
N GLU A 97 -2.78 2.79 12.85
CA GLU A 97 -3.19 2.76 14.26
C GLU A 97 -4.09 1.55 14.54
N VAL A 98 -3.97 1.01 15.76
CA VAL A 98 -4.78 -0.11 16.24
C VAL A 98 -6.04 0.38 16.97
N GLU A 99 -7.18 -0.19 16.62
CA GLU A 99 -8.48 -0.01 17.29
C GLU A 99 -8.66 -1.03 18.42
N GLU A 100 -8.29 -2.29 18.19
CA GLU A 100 -8.54 -3.40 19.11
C GLU A 100 -7.38 -4.40 19.14
N VAL A 101 -7.08 -4.89 20.35
CA VAL A 101 -6.07 -5.94 20.60
C VAL A 101 -6.75 -7.13 21.25
N ILE A 102 -6.67 -8.30 20.60
CA ILE A 102 -7.28 -9.54 21.07
C ILE A 102 -6.17 -10.57 21.28
N SER A 103 -5.68 -10.69 22.51
CA SER A 103 -4.79 -11.78 22.91
C SER A 103 -5.58 -13.04 23.29
N HIS A 104 -5.05 -14.21 22.98
CA HIS A 104 -5.69 -15.46 23.35
C HIS A 104 -5.75 -15.64 24.88
N SER A 105 -6.96 -15.74 25.44
CA SER A 105 -7.18 -15.75 26.91
C SER A 105 -6.50 -16.89 27.70
N ALA A 106 -6.07 -17.95 27.02
CA ALA A 106 -5.31 -19.06 27.60
C ALA A 106 -3.80 -19.01 27.32
N TYR A 107 -3.26 -17.90 26.81
CA TYR A 107 -1.83 -17.68 26.66
C TYR A 107 -1.10 -17.89 28.00
N GLY A 108 0.07 -18.53 27.95
CA GLY A 108 0.87 -18.91 29.12
C GLY A 108 0.56 -20.30 29.72
N ASN A 109 -0.49 -21.00 29.27
CA ASN A 109 -0.78 -22.38 29.66
C ASN A 109 -0.21 -23.41 28.65
N ASN A 110 1.11 -23.43 28.46
CA ASN A 110 1.82 -24.31 27.49
C ASN A 110 1.36 -24.08 26.03
N GLY A 111 1.46 -22.84 25.55
CA GLY A 111 1.13 -22.44 24.18
C GLY A 111 0.11 -21.29 24.11
N ASN A 112 -0.61 -21.22 22.99
CA ASN A 112 -1.55 -20.15 22.65
C ASN A 112 -0.92 -18.77 22.54
N ASP A 113 0.30 -18.71 22.04
CA ASP A 113 1.00 -17.47 21.78
C ASP A 113 0.54 -16.86 20.45
N ILE A 114 -0.68 -16.32 20.47
CA ILE A 114 -1.38 -15.75 19.31
C ILE A 114 -2.24 -14.57 19.73
N ALA A 115 -2.22 -13.52 18.93
CA ALA A 115 -3.06 -12.34 19.07
C ALA A 115 -3.51 -11.80 17.71
N LEU A 116 -4.66 -11.13 17.71
CA LEU A 116 -5.18 -10.36 16.59
C LEU A 116 -5.16 -8.87 16.92
N LEU A 117 -4.83 -8.06 15.93
CA LEU A 117 -4.85 -6.61 15.96
C LEU A 117 -5.82 -6.12 14.89
N ARG A 118 -6.81 -5.32 15.29
CA ARG A 118 -7.71 -4.64 14.36
C ARG A 118 -7.21 -3.23 14.09
N THR A 119 -7.01 -2.85 12.84
CA THR A 119 -6.67 -1.47 12.48
C THR A 119 -7.89 -0.55 12.52
N LYS A 120 -7.66 0.74 12.77
CA LYS A 120 -8.73 1.77 12.70
C LYS A 120 -9.21 2.00 11.27
N GLU A 121 -8.24 2.12 10.36
CA GLU A 121 -8.44 2.35 8.94
C GLU A 121 -8.04 1.10 8.14
N PRO A 122 -8.62 0.88 6.96
CA PRO A 122 -8.30 -0.29 6.16
C PRO A 122 -6.88 -0.18 5.58
N ILE A 123 -6.13 -1.28 5.67
CA ILE A 123 -4.84 -1.48 5.03
C ILE A 123 -5.03 -1.43 3.53
N GLN A 124 -4.31 -0.52 2.87
CA GLN A 124 -4.26 -0.40 1.41
C GLN A 124 -3.46 -1.56 0.85
N PHE A 125 -4.04 -2.32 -0.08
CA PHE A 125 -3.32 -3.39 -0.78
C PHE A 125 -2.70 -2.87 -2.07
N ASN A 126 -1.48 -3.33 -2.35
CA ASN A 126 -0.70 -3.03 -3.56
C ASN A 126 0.34 -4.15 -3.78
N ASP A 127 1.30 -3.96 -4.69
CA ASP A 127 2.33 -4.99 -4.96
C ASP A 127 3.21 -5.32 -3.74
N ASP A 128 3.35 -4.39 -2.80
CA ASP A 128 4.17 -4.51 -1.59
C ASP A 128 3.36 -4.90 -0.34
N VAL A 129 2.02 -4.87 -0.41
CA VAL A 129 1.11 -5.15 0.70
C VAL A 129 -0.06 -6.01 0.24
N GLN A 130 -0.08 -7.28 0.66
CA GLN A 130 -1.15 -8.24 0.36
C GLN A 130 -1.39 -9.15 1.57
N PRO A 131 -2.62 -9.65 1.78
CA PRO A 131 -2.88 -10.58 2.87
C PRO A 131 -2.36 -12.00 2.58
N ILE A 132 -1.94 -12.72 3.61
CA ILE A 132 -1.68 -14.17 3.53
C ILE A 132 -2.93 -14.97 3.90
N SER A 133 -3.16 -16.08 3.19
CA SER A 133 -4.25 -17.01 3.49
C SER A 133 -3.95 -17.82 4.75
N ILE A 134 -4.93 -18.02 5.62
CA ILE A 134 -4.79 -18.91 6.78
C ILE A 134 -4.87 -20.38 6.32
N ILE A 135 -3.94 -21.22 6.78
CA ILE A 135 -3.98 -22.67 6.51
C ILE A 135 -5.26 -23.30 7.07
N CYS A 136 -5.90 -24.21 6.32
CA CYS A 136 -7.11 -24.90 6.76
C CYS A 136 -6.93 -26.40 7.01
N ALA A 137 -7.99 -27.02 7.54
CA ALA A 137 -7.99 -28.45 7.86
C ALA A 137 -7.73 -29.35 6.65
N ASN A 138 -8.22 -29.01 5.45
CA ASN A 138 -8.03 -29.85 4.27
C ASN A 138 -6.60 -29.79 3.73
N GLN A 139 -5.97 -28.61 3.75
CA GLN A 139 -4.55 -28.46 3.39
C GLN A 139 -3.65 -29.18 4.40
N VAL A 140 -3.98 -29.11 5.70
CA VAL A 140 -3.33 -29.93 6.72
C VAL A 140 -3.45 -31.42 6.40
N ASN A 141 -4.64 -31.91 6.07
CA ASN A 141 -4.84 -33.32 5.69
C ASN A 141 -4.14 -33.71 4.39
N ALA A 142 -3.89 -32.74 3.50
CA ALA A 142 -3.12 -32.91 2.27
C ALA A 142 -1.60 -32.91 2.51
N GLY A 143 -1.16 -32.66 3.74
CA GLY A 143 0.25 -32.73 4.14
C GLY A 143 1.00 -31.40 4.09
N ALA A 144 0.30 -30.25 4.04
CA ALA A 144 0.93 -28.91 3.97
C ALA A 144 1.81 -28.56 5.19
N GLN A 145 1.73 -29.33 6.27
CA GLN A 145 2.55 -29.18 7.48
C GLN A 145 3.18 -30.50 7.93
N ASP A 146 3.36 -31.45 7.01
CA ASP A 146 4.00 -32.73 7.29
C ASP A 146 5.52 -32.55 7.50
N VAL A 147 6.14 -33.47 8.26
CA VAL A 147 7.59 -33.47 8.49
C VAL A 147 8.34 -33.46 7.16
N GLY A 148 9.32 -32.56 7.06
CA GLY A 148 10.13 -32.34 5.85
C GLY A 148 9.54 -31.37 4.83
N VAL A 149 8.30 -30.89 5.01
CA VAL A 149 7.77 -29.78 4.22
C VAL A 149 8.60 -28.53 4.48
N MET A 150 9.06 -27.89 3.41
CA MET A 150 9.80 -26.64 3.51
C MET A 150 8.86 -25.47 3.78
N ALA A 151 9.17 -24.71 4.80
CA ALA A 151 8.48 -23.48 5.17
C ALA A 151 9.43 -22.30 5.04
N VAL A 152 8.86 -21.15 4.68
CA VAL A 152 9.56 -19.88 4.65
C VAL A 152 9.26 -19.12 5.93
N VAL A 153 10.31 -18.63 6.57
CA VAL A 153 10.23 -17.73 7.72
C VAL A 153 10.84 -16.40 7.31
N THR A 154 10.12 -15.31 7.54
CA THR A 154 10.59 -13.95 7.23
C THR A 154 10.59 -13.07 8.47
N GLY A 155 11.49 -12.08 8.48
CA GLY A 155 11.58 -11.11 9.56
C GLY A 155 12.86 -10.29 9.54
N TRP A 156 13.02 -9.47 10.58
CA TRP A 156 14.16 -8.56 10.79
C TRP A 156 14.94 -8.87 12.07
N GLY A 157 14.66 -10.02 12.66
CA GLY A 157 15.28 -10.47 13.88
C GLY A 157 16.79 -10.66 13.77
N ASN A 158 17.39 -10.93 14.93
CA ASN A 158 18.82 -11.04 15.12
C ASN A 158 19.46 -12.01 14.12
N THR A 159 20.49 -11.51 13.44
CA THR A 159 21.20 -12.22 12.38
C THR A 159 22.17 -13.29 12.93
N SER A 160 22.35 -13.29 14.25
CA SER A 160 23.13 -14.24 15.04
C SER A 160 22.64 -14.22 16.49
N GLN A 161 22.87 -15.29 17.25
CA GLN A 161 22.45 -15.35 18.65
C GLN A 161 23.03 -14.17 19.47
N GLY A 162 22.15 -13.28 19.95
CA GLY A 162 22.55 -12.06 20.67
C GLY A 162 23.22 -10.98 19.80
N GLY A 163 23.09 -11.08 18.47
CA GLY A 163 23.53 -10.10 17.49
C GLY A 163 22.62 -8.88 17.41
N GLN A 164 22.82 -8.04 16.39
CA GLN A 164 21.88 -6.99 16.01
C GLN A 164 20.84 -7.58 15.05
N GLY A 165 19.67 -6.96 14.95
CA GLY A 165 18.69 -7.25 13.88
C GLY A 165 19.20 -6.79 12.52
N SER A 166 18.50 -7.19 11.47
CA SER A 166 18.80 -6.77 10.09
C SER A 166 17.97 -5.55 9.70
N ASP A 167 18.61 -4.52 9.14
CA ASP A 167 17.92 -3.33 8.61
C ASP A 167 17.07 -3.64 7.36
N ILE A 168 17.29 -4.80 6.74
CA ILE A 168 16.63 -5.28 5.51
C ILE A 168 15.92 -6.59 5.80
N LEU A 169 14.71 -6.78 5.25
CA LEU A 169 13.91 -7.99 5.42
C LEU A 169 14.68 -9.21 4.92
N GLN A 170 14.56 -10.29 5.69
CA GLN A 170 15.28 -11.53 5.45
C GLN A 170 14.30 -12.68 5.32
N TYR A 171 14.73 -13.73 4.63
CA TYR A 171 14.02 -15.01 4.63
C TYR A 171 14.96 -16.21 4.81
N ILE A 172 14.43 -17.27 5.41
CA ILE A 172 15.01 -18.61 5.38
C ILE A 172 13.98 -19.60 4.86
N GLU A 173 14.47 -20.68 4.26
CA GLU A 173 13.67 -21.86 3.92
C GLU A 173 14.14 -23.03 4.79
N VAL A 174 13.28 -23.52 5.69
CA VAL A 174 13.60 -24.58 6.65
C VAL A 174 12.47 -25.61 6.77
N PRO A 175 12.79 -26.90 7.03
CA PRO A 175 11.77 -27.94 7.05
C PRO A 175 10.99 -27.98 8.37
N VAL A 176 9.75 -28.50 8.31
CA VAL A 176 9.01 -28.97 9.48
C VAL A 176 9.74 -30.17 10.10
N VAL A 177 9.88 -30.17 11.42
CA VAL A 177 10.64 -31.17 12.19
C VAL A 177 9.71 -32.00 13.06
N ASP A 178 10.01 -33.30 13.18
CA ASP A 178 9.30 -34.21 14.10
C ASP A 178 9.69 -33.93 15.56
N TYR A 179 8.73 -33.95 16.49
CA TYR A 179 8.99 -33.70 17.93
C TYR A 179 9.90 -34.74 18.58
N ASP A 180 9.98 -35.94 18.01
CA ASP A 180 10.79 -37.08 18.45
C ASP A 180 11.98 -37.33 17.50
N ASP A 181 12.36 -36.35 16.67
CA ASP A 181 13.49 -36.49 15.75
C ASP A 181 14.79 -36.84 16.53
N PRO A 182 15.52 -37.90 16.12
CA PRO A 182 16.67 -38.41 16.85
C PRO A 182 17.88 -37.46 16.90
N ASP A 183 17.92 -36.46 16.01
CA ASP A 183 18.99 -35.47 15.94
C ASP A 183 18.72 -34.25 16.84
N LEU A 184 17.59 -34.23 17.55
CA LEU A 184 17.28 -33.22 18.56
C LEU A 184 18.09 -33.41 19.85
N ASP A 185 18.55 -32.30 20.43
CA ASP A 185 19.48 -32.31 21.56
C ASP A 185 18.80 -32.42 22.94
N PHE A 186 17.47 -32.35 22.98
CA PHE A 186 16.62 -32.34 24.16
C PHE A 186 15.29 -33.08 23.87
N PRO A 187 14.59 -33.67 24.86
CA PRO A 187 13.25 -34.23 24.66
C PRO A 187 12.21 -33.14 24.39
N TRP A 188 12.17 -32.62 23.16
CA TRP A 188 11.25 -31.55 22.74
C TRP A 188 9.79 -31.96 22.84
N TRP A 189 9.45 -33.22 22.60
CA TRP A 189 8.12 -33.79 22.85
C TRP A 189 7.58 -33.54 24.28
N ALA A 190 8.44 -33.31 25.27
CA ALA A 190 8.05 -33.03 26.64
C ALA A 190 7.94 -31.53 26.96
N ALA A 191 8.55 -30.67 26.13
CA ALA A 191 8.56 -29.22 26.31
C ALA A 191 7.58 -28.48 25.39
N VAL A 192 7.25 -29.07 24.24
CA VAL A 192 6.40 -28.50 23.21
C VAL A 192 5.04 -29.17 23.24
N ASN A 193 4.00 -28.38 23.04
CA ASN A 193 2.63 -28.86 22.92
C ASN A 193 2.25 -28.99 21.44
N GLU A 194 2.35 -30.21 20.89
CA GLU A 194 2.10 -30.53 19.47
C GLU A 194 0.71 -30.13 18.93
N VAL A 195 -0.23 -29.84 19.84
CA VAL A 195 -1.57 -29.33 19.49
C VAL A 195 -1.50 -27.85 19.13
N THR A 196 -0.74 -27.06 19.90
CA THR A 196 -0.70 -25.60 19.81
C THR A 196 0.56 -25.06 19.15
N GLU A 197 1.60 -25.88 19.04
CA GLU A 197 2.93 -25.51 18.59
C GLU A 197 3.41 -26.47 17.49
N ILE A 198 4.35 -26.01 16.66
CA ILE A 198 5.00 -26.78 15.60
C ILE A 198 6.50 -26.45 15.56
N LEU A 199 7.33 -27.44 15.25
CA LEU A 199 8.77 -27.28 15.11
C LEU A 199 9.14 -27.06 13.64
N VAL A 200 9.90 -26.01 13.36
CA VAL A 200 10.44 -25.71 12.03
C VAL A 200 11.89 -25.28 12.18
N GLY A 201 12.80 -25.84 11.38
CA GLY A 201 14.21 -25.48 11.47
C GLY A 201 15.14 -26.53 10.86
N ALA A 202 16.38 -26.11 10.59
CA ALA A 202 17.43 -27.04 10.19
C ALA A 202 17.96 -27.78 11.42
N VAL A 203 17.72 -29.10 11.51
CA VAL A 203 18.19 -29.94 12.64
C VAL A 203 19.72 -29.98 12.74
N ASP A 204 20.44 -29.82 11.62
CA ASP A 204 21.91 -29.69 11.61
C ASP A 204 22.40 -28.32 12.14
N GLY A 205 21.48 -27.39 12.43
CA GLY A 205 21.75 -26.01 12.79
C GLY A 205 22.12 -25.14 11.59
N GLY A 206 22.59 -23.93 11.87
CA GLY A 206 23.04 -22.98 10.85
C GLY A 206 21.93 -22.16 10.18
N MET A 207 20.67 -22.57 10.28
CA MET A 207 19.49 -21.81 9.81
C MET A 207 18.36 -21.82 10.84
N ASP A 208 17.90 -20.65 11.28
CA ASP A 208 16.81 -20.50 12.26
C ASP A 208 16.34 -19.04 12.37
N SER A 209 15.08 -18.85 12.80
CA SER A 209 14.59 -17.55 13.28
C SER A 209 15.23 -17.17 14.62
N CYS A 210 15.31 -15.88 14.94
CA CYS A 210 15.94 -15.41 16.16
C CYS A 210 15.17 -14.26 16.83
N GLN A 211 15.75 -13.64 17.85
CA GLN A 211 15.08 -12.56 18.59
C GLN A 211 14.75 -11.39 17.65
N GLY A 212 13.50 -10.92 17.64
CA GLY A 212 13.04 -9.85 16.73
C GLY A 212 12.20 -10.35 15.55
N ASP A 213 12.21 -11.67 15.29
CA ASP A 213 11.25 -12.31 14.36
C ASP A 213 9.93 -12.69 15.04
N SER A 214 9.87 -12.58 16.38
CA SER A 214 8.71 -12.88 17.21
C SER A 214 7.43 -12.29 16.63
N GLY A 215 6.38 -13.11 16.51
CA GLY A 215 5.10 -12.74 15.91
C GLY A 215 5.07 -12.76 14.38
N GLY A 216 6.22 -12.90 13.71
CA GLY A 216 6.33 -12.98 12.26
C GLY A 216 5.77 -14.28 11.66
N PRO A 217 5.55 -14.31 10.33
CA PRO A 217 4.94 -15.43 9.64
C PRO A 217 5.87 -16.63 9.48
N VAL A 218 5.28 -17.82 9.55
CA VAL A 218 5.81 -19.03 8.93
C VAL A 218 4.87 -19.43 7.81
N ALA A 219 5.32 -19.25 6.57
CA ALA A 219 4.54 -19.51 5.37
C ALA A 219 4.91 -20.85 4.73
N VAL A 220 3.93 -21.55 4.19
CA VAL A 220 4.13 -22.74 3.34
C VAL A 220 3.41 -22.55 2.02
N ARG A 221 3.89 -23.23 0.99
CA ARG A 221 3.16 -23.34 -0.27
C ARG A 221 1.96 -24.26 -0.08
N ASN A 222 0.83 -23.88 -0.67
CA ASN A 222 -0.29 -24.78 -0.83
C ASN A 222 0.14 -26.04 -1.63
N VAL A 223 -0.39 -27.20 -1.27
CA VAL A 223 -0.08 -28.48 -1.92
C VAL A 223 -0.73 -28.57 -3.30
N GLU A 224 -1.85 -27.88 -3.51
CA GLU A 224 -2.66 -27.98 -4.72
C GLU A 224 -2.41 -26.85 -5.75
N ASP A 225 -1.80 -25.74 -5.35
CA ASP A 225 -1.50 -24.57 -6.20
C ASP A 225 -0.24 -23.81 -5.74
N THR A 226 -0.09 -22.55 -6.15
CA THR A 226 1.08 -21.70 -5.84
C THR A 226 0.86 -20.74 -4.67
N ASP A 227 -0.32 -20.73 -4.06
CA ASP A 227 -0.67 -19.76 -3.03
C ASP A 227 0.10 -20.00 -1.74
N TRP A 228 0.32 -18.92 -0.98
CA TRP A 228 0.99 -18.95 0.30
C TRP A 228 -0.01 -19.10 1.45
N LEU A 229 0.33 -19.95 2.41
CA LEU A 229 -0.49 -20.26 3.58
C LEU A 229 0.27 -19.95 4.86
N LEU A 230 -0.37 -19.23 5.79
CA LEU A 230 0.18 -18.99 7.12
C LEU A 230 0.02 -20.27 7.95
N MET A 231 1.11 -21.02 8.09
CA MET A 231 1.18 -22.26 8.86
C MET A 231 1.46 -21.98 10.35
N GLY A 232 2.30 -20.98 10.62
CA GLY A 232 2.81 -20.71 11.95
C GLY A 232 3.05 -19.24 12.25
N ILE A 233 3.23 -18.94 13.53
CA ILE A 233 3.62 -17.62 14.05
C ILE A 233 4.86 -17.82 14.92
N THR A 234 5.93 -17.04 14.69
CA THR A 234 7.17 -17.12 15.48
C THR A 234 6.90 -16.86 16.96
N SER A 235 7.21 -17.83 17.82
CA SER A 235 6.86 -17.78 19.25
C SER A 235 8.10 -17.77 20.13
N TRP A 236 8.87 -18.86 20.17
CA TRP A 236 10.05 -18.96 21.03
C TRP A 236 11.09 -19.95 20.48
N GLY A 237 12.28 -19.97 21.09
CA GLY A 237 13.37 -20.88 20.72
C GLY A 237 14.42 -21.02 21.83
N SER A 238 15.28 -22.03 21.72
CA SER A 238 16.35 -22.32 22.69
C SER A 238 17.73 -21.97 22.13
N GLY A 239 18.01 -20.68 22.00
CA GLY A 239 19.11 -20.17 21.18
C GLY A 239 18.62 -19.86 19.77
N CYS A 240 19.54 -19.68 18.83
CA CYS A 240 19.22 -19.51 17.41
C CYS A 240 20.19 -20.36 16.58
N ALA A 241 19.66 -21.19 15.68
CA ALA A 241 20.41 -21.99 14.70
C ALA A 241 21.42 -22.95 15.30
N GLN A 242 21.14 -23.44 16.51
CA GLN A 242 21.95 -24.47 17.15
C GLN A 242 21.55 -25.86 16.63
N PRO A 243 22.51 -26.76 16.39
CA PRO A 243 22.19 -28.14 16.02
C PRO A 243 21.27 -28.79 17.05
N GLY A 244 20.23 -29.48 16.57
CA GLY A 244 19.22 -30.16 17.37
C GLY A 244 18.21 -29.25 18.06
N ARG A 245 18.15 -27.95 17.69
CA ARG A 245 17.27 -26.94 18.30
C ARG A 245 16.51 -26.12 17.25
N PRO A 246 15.43 -26.67 16.68
CA PRO A 246 14.58 -25.91 15.77
C PRO A 246 13.83 -24.79 16.51
N GLY A 247 13.29 -23.84 15.74
CA GLY A 247 12.37 -22.82 16.22
C GLY A 247 11.02 -23.43 16.61
N VAL A 248 10.34 -22.80 17.57
CA VAL A 248 9.00 -23.18 18.02
C VAL A 248 8.02 -22.09 17.61
N TYR A 249 6.98 -22.51 16.89
CA TYR A 249 6.00 -21.62 16.28
C TYR A 249 4.60 -22.00 16.76
N THR A 250 3.73 -21.01 16.97
CA THR A 250 2.31 -21.28 17.22
C THR A 250 1.70 -21.89 15.97
N LYS A 251 1.05 -23.05 16.13
CA LYS A 251 0.46 -23.84 15.04
C LYS A 251 -0.92 -23.27 14.64
N VAL A 252 -0.95 -22.43 13.61
CA VAL A 252 -2.13 -21.63 13.22
C VAL A 252 -3.35 -22.51 12.90
N SER A 253 -3.15 -23.71 12.36
CA SER A 253 -4.24 -24.65 12.06
C SER A 253 -5.11 -25.00 13.28
N ASN A 254 -4.58 -24.88 14.50
CA ASN A 254 -5.32 -25.12 15.75
C ASN A 254 -6.22 -23.94 16.16
N TYR A 255 -6.04 -22.77 15.54
CA TYR A 255 -6.70 -21.52 15.92
C TYR A 255 -7.72 -21.01 14.89
N ILE A 256 -8.03 -21.77 13.84
CA ILE A 256 -8.98 -21.35 12.78
C ILE A 256 -10.32 -20.86 13.37
N ASN A 257 -10.93 -21.64 14.26
CA ASN A 257 -12.20 -21.26 14.89
C ASN A 257 -12.07 -20.03 15.79
N TRP A 258 -10.91 -19.87 16.45
CA TRP A 258 -10.64 -18.72 17.30
C TRP A 258 -10.48 -17.46 16.45
N ILE A 259 -9.73 -17.53 15.35
CA ILE A 259 -9.58 -16.44 14.37
C ILE A 259 -10.96 -16.06 13.82
N ASN A 260 -11.74 -17.04 13.36
CA ASN A 260 -13.08 -16.81 12.83
C ASN A 260 -14.01 -16.12 13.84
N SER A 261 -14.05 -16.61 15.08
CA SER A 261 -14.94 -16.07 16.11
C SER A 261 -14.58 -14.63 16.51
N ASN A 262 -13.29 -14.30 16.57
CA ASN A 262 -12.82 -12.97 16.97
C ASN A 262 -12.77 -11.96 15.81
N THR A 263 -12.96 -12.43 14.58
CA THR A 263 -13.11 -11.58 13.40
C THR A 263 -14.57 -11.50 12.96
N ASP A 264 -15.53 -11.82 13.82
CA ASP A 264 -16.97 -11.84 13.51
C ASP A 264 -17.33 -12.68 12.26
N GLY A 265 -16.59 -13.76 12.02
CA GLY A 265 -16.77 -14.62 10.85
C GLY A 265 -16.02 -14.16 9.61
N CYS A 266 -15.33 -13.01 9.66
CA CYS A 266 -14.71 -12.39 8.50
C CYS A 266 -13.58 -13.23 7.91
N ILE A 267 -12.82 -13.91 8.75
CA ILE A 267 -11.71 -14.77 8.35
C ILE A 267 -12.06 -16.22 8.71
N ASP A 268 -12.49 -17.00 7.73
CA ASP A 268 -12.69 -18.45 7.86
C ASP A 268 -11.82 -19.22 6.87
N ALA A 269 -10.74 -19.81 7.39
CA ALA A 269 -9.83 -20.62 6.58
C ALA A 269 -10.55 -21.80 5.90
N ASN A 270 -11.55 -22.40 6.56
CA ASN A 270 -12.24 -23.59 6.05
C ASN A 270 -13.23 -23.28 4.92
N LEU A 271 -13.64 -22.02 4.77
CA LEU A 271 -14.50 -21.59 3.69
C LEU A 271 -13.72 -21.10 2.48
N SER A 272 -12.40 -20.95 2.55
CA SER A 272 -11.61 -20.55 1.39
C SER A 272 -11.70 -21.57 0.25
N VAL A 273 -11.59 -21.10 -0.99
CA VAL A 273 -11.69 -21.94 -2.21
C VAL A 273 -10.63 -23.06 -2.21
N ALA A 274 -9.46 -22.79 -1.64
CA ALA A 274 -8.37 -23.76 -1.48
C ALA A 274 -8.69 -24.88 -0.47
N CYS A 275 -9.75 -24.72 0.32
CA CYS A 275 -10.03 -25.57 1.47
C CYS A 275 -11.28 -26.41 1.33
N ASN A 276 -12.33 -25.96 0.66
CA ASN A 276 -13.47 -26.82 0.37
C ASN A 276 -13.94 -26.64 -1.07
N PRO A 277 -13.46 -27.48 -2.01
CA PRO A 277 -13.96 -27.45 -3.38
C PRO A 277 -15.40 -27.96 -3.52
N SER A 278 -16.01 -28.46 -2.44
CA SER A 278 -17.37 -29.01 -2.38
C SER A 278 -18.37 -28.06 -1.72
N ASN A 279 -18.88 -27.16 -2.57
CA ASN A 279 -20.23 -26.57 -2.66
C ASN A 279 -20.54 -25.20 -2.07
N ASP A 280 -19.98 -24.75 -0.95
CA ASP A 280 -20.24 -23.38 -0.53
C ASP A 280 -19.22 -22.48 -1.22
N ILE A 281 -19.65 -21.74 -2.25
CA ILE A 281 -18.79 -20.76 -2.92
C ILE A 281 -18.65 -19.57 -1.94
N PRO A 282 -17.47 -19.30 -1.36
CA PRO A 282 -17.28 -18.10 -0.54
C PRO A 282 -17.22 -16.86 -1.43
N GLY A 283 -17.67 -15.74 -0.90
CA GLY A 283 -17.44 -14.42 -1.47
C GLY A 283 -18.38 -13.40 -0.85
N CYS A 284 -18.01 -12.14 -0.98
CA CYS A 284 -18.91 -11.07 -0.56
C CYS A 284 -20.12 -11.05 -1.51
N MET A 285 -21.33 -10.89 -0.95
CA MET A 285 -22.55 -10.75 -1.74
C MET A 285 -22.81 -9.31 -2.20
N ASP A 286 -22.03 -8.34 -1.72
CA ASP A 286 -22.05 -6.95 -2.16
C ASP A 286 -21.31 -6.80 -3.49
N ILE A 287 -22.00 -6.26 -4.51
CA ILE A 287 -21.46 -6.06 -5.86
C ILE A 287 -20.34 -5.01 -5.90
N GLU A 288 -20.24 -4.16 -4.88
CA GLU A 288 -19.21 -3.12 -4.77
C GLU A 288 -17.92 -3.64 -4.10
N ALA A 289 -17.91 -4.89 -3.62
CA ALA A 289 -16.74 -5.47 -2.96
C ALA A 289 -15.72 -6.07 -3.93
N CYS A 290 -14.45 -5.98 -3.58
CA CYS A 290 -13.30 -6.53 -4.30
C CYS A 290 -13.27 -8.05 -4.35
N ASN A 291 -13.84 -8.69 -3.33
CA ASN A 291 -14.06 -10.13 -3.31
C ASN A 291 -15.53 -10.48 -3.57
N TYR A 292 -16.25 -9.64 -4.33
CA TYR A 292 -17.59 -9.95 -4.81
C TYR A 292 -17.60 -11.26 -5.59
N ASN A 293 -18.53 -12.13 -5.23
CA ASN A 293 -18.77 -13.35 -5.98
C ASN A 293 -20.29 -13.51 -6.23
N PRO A 294 -20.77 -13.35 -7.48
CA PRO A 294 -22.19 -13.49 -7.80
C PRO A 294 -22.73 -14.89 -7.54
N ASN A 295 -21.85 -15.88 -7.38
CA ASN A 295 -22.21 -17.25 -7.06
C ASN A 295 -21.98 -17.58 -5.58
N ALA A 296 -21.66 -16.60 -4.72
CA ALA A 296 -21.44 -16.84 -3.30
C ALA A 296 -22.65 -17.54 -2.66
N GLU A 297 -22.40 -18.63 -1.96
CA GLU A 297 -23.40 -19.34 -1.16
C GLU A 297 -23.27 -18.97 0.34
N VAL A 298 -22.10 -18.42 0.73
CA VAL A 298 -21.81 -17.94 2.08
C VAL A 298 -21.20 -16.54 1.98
N ASP A 299 -21.77 -15.60 2.74
CA ASP A 299 -21.32 -14.20 2.80
C ASP A 299 -19.97 -14.12 3.55
N ALA A 300 -18.88 -14.01 2.78
CA ALA A 300 -17.55 -13.71 3.32
C ALA A 300 -17.41 -12.20 3.55
N CYS A 301 -16.51 -11.78 4.44
CA CYS A 301 -16.31 -10.35 4.69
C CYS A 301 -15.98 -9.60 3.40
N CYS A 302 -16.72 -8.53 3.15
CA CYS A 302 -16.53 -7.69 2.00
C CYS A 302 -15.26 -6.86 2.13
N ILE A 303 -14.34 -7.11 1.21
CA ILE A 303 -13.16 -6.28 1.01
C ILE A 303 -13.60 -5.16 0.08
N TYR A 304 -13.35 -3.91 0.43
CA TYR A 304 -13.72 -2.75 -0.38
C TYR A 304 -12.47 -2.01 -0.83
N PRO A 305 -12.52 -1.32 -1.97
CA PRO A 305 -11.47 -0.39 -2.29
C PRO A 305 -11.41 0.63 -1.15
N THR A 306 -10.19 0.82 -0.68
CA THR A 306 -9.91 1.60 0.50
C THR A 306 -10.03 3.11 0.28
N ASN A 307 -10.04 3.52 -0.98
CA ASN A 307 -10.41 4.84 -1.45
C ASN A 307 -11.44 4.68 -2.58
N SER A 308 -12.57 5.42 -2.50
CA SER A 308 -13.62 5.39 -3.51
C SER A 308 -13.20 5.86 -4.91
N MET A 309 -12.04 6.50 -5.04
CA MET A 309 -11.46 6.91 -6.33
C MET A 309 -10.87 5.73 -7.12
N TYR A 310 -10.51 4.64 -6.43
CA TYR A 310 -9.85 3.49 -7.02
C TYR A 310 -10.77 2.26 -6.96
N ASP A 311 -10.65 1.39 -7.95
CA ASP A 311 -11.30 0.10 -7.97
C ASP A 311 -10.46 -0.95 -7.23
N CYS A 312 -10.92 -2.18 -7.24
CA CYS A 312 -10.30 -3.30 -6.53
C CYS A 312 -8.98 -3.79 -7.11
N ASN A 313 -8.61 -3.33 -8.30
CA ASN A 313 -7.30 -3.57 -8.91
C ASN A 313 -6.35 -2.40 -8.65
N GLY A 314 -6.79 -1.37 -7.93
CA GLY A 314 -6.04 -0.13 -7.76
C GLY A 314 -6.08 0.76 -8.99
N ASP A 315 -6.99 0.52 -9.94
CA ASP A 315 -7.18 1.37 -11.11
C ASP A 315 -8.15 2.51 -10.77
N CYS A 316 -7.90 3.72 -11.26
CA CYS A 316 -8.84 4.83 -11.11
C CYS A 316 -10.21 4.48 -11.71
N VAL A 317 -11.27 4.68 -10.93
CA VAL A 317 -12.66 4.42 -11.34
C VAL A 317 -13.08 5.38 -12.45
N ASN A 318 -12.49 6.58 -12.45
CA ASN A 318 -12.65 7.64 -13.43
C ASN A 318 -11.30 8.24 -13.80
N ASN A 319 -11.00 8.18 -15.08
CA ASN A 319 -9.79 8.72 -15.68
C ASN A 319 -10.18 9.10 -17.10
N SER A 320 -10.65 10.34 -17.26
CA SER A 320 -11.33 10.82 -18.46
C SER A 320 -10.36 10.99 -19.63
N ASP A 321 -9.09 11.29 -19.36
CA ASP A 321 -8.07 11.54 -20.38
C ASP A 321 -7.06 10.38 -20.59
N GLY A 322 -7.05 9.40 -19.69
CA GLY A 322 -6.22 8.19 -19.76
C GLY A 322 -4.78 8.37 -19.28
N ASP A 323 -4.48 9.36 -18.44
CA ASP A 323 -3.11 9.70 -18.05
C ASP A 323 -2.59 9.01 -16.76
N PHE A 324 -3.44 8.19 -16.14
CA PHE A 324 -3.21 7.40 -14.91
C PHE A 324 -3.42 8.17 -13.60
N LEU A 325 -4.02 9.35 -13.66
CA LEU A 325 -4.55 10.05 -12.50
C LEU A 325 -6.07 9.92 -12.46
N CYS A 326 -6.64 9.94 -11.25
CA CYS A 326 -8.09 9.88 -11.08
C CYS A 326 -8.64 11.30 -11.25
N ASP A 327 -9.80 11.47 -11.89
CA ASP A 327 -10.35 12.81 -12.20
C ASP A 327 -10.50 13.71 -10.94
N GLU A 328 -10.76 13.15 -9.76
CA GLU A 328 -10.83 13.93 -8.50
C GLU A 328 -9.48 14.47 -8.01
N GLU A 329 -8.38 13.83 -8.41
CA GLU A 329 -7.00 14.20 -8.05
C GLU A 329 -6.26 14.87 -9.22
N ASP A 330 -6.93 15.01 -10.37
CA ASP A 330 -6.37 15.59 -11.58
C ASP A 330 -6.77 17.07 -11.74
N ASN A 331 -5.78 17.96 -11.78
CA ASN A 331 -6.00 19.38 -12.05
C ASN A 331 -6.26 19.70 -13.53
N CYS A 332 -6.24 18.70 -14.42
CA CYS A 332 -6.73 18.74 -15.79
C CYS A 332 -7.43 17.43 -16.22
N PRO A 333 -8.62 17.10 -15.69
CA PRO A 333 -9.27 15.80 -15.90
C PRO A 333 -9.50 15.38 -17.37
N ASP A 334 -9.55 16.36 -18.29
CA ASP A 334 -9.79 16.13 -19.71
C ASP A 334 -8.51 16.21 -20.58
N ASN A 335 -7.34 16.50 -19.98
CA ASN A 335 -6.11 16.82 -20.68
C ASN A 335 -4.88 16.19 -20.02
N THR A 336 -4.34 15.15 -20.66
CA THR A 336 -3.22 14.34 -20.12
C THR A 336 -2.08 15.19 -19.56
N ASN A 337 -1.78 15.05 -18.28
CA ASN A 337 -0.85 15.91 -17.56
C ASN A 337 -0.24 15.27 -16.29
N THR A 338 0.14 13.99 -16.31
CA THR A 338 0.86 13.23 -15.26
C THR A 338 1.77 13.97 -14.26
N SER A 339 2.35 15.12 -14.61
CA SER A 339 3.16 15.95 -13.71
C SER A 339 2.37 16.93 -12.83
N GLN A 340 1.05 17.05 -13.00
CA GLN A 340 0.13 17.90 -12.23
C GLN A 340 0.67 19.31 -12.01
N SER A 341 1.30 19.87 -13.04
CA SER A 341 2.00 21.15 -12.92
C SER A 341 1.00 22.30 -12.94
N ASP A 342 1.03 23.13 -11.91
CA ASP A 342 0.17 24.30 -11.73
C ASP A 342 1.09 25.47 -11.32
N SER A 343 1.31 26.42 -12.23
CA SER A 343 2.36 27.45 -12.08
C SER A 343 1.91 28.68 -11.31
N ASP A 344 0.62 28.98 -11.31
CA ASP A 344 0.05 30.13 -10.61
C ASP A 344 -0.81 29.74 -9.39
N ASN A 345 -1.00 28.44 -9.16
CA ASN A 345 -1.68 27.81 -8.02
C ASN A 345 -3.16 28.19 -7.94
N ASP A 346 -3.84 28.24 -9.08
CA ASP A 346 -5.28 28.48 -9.14
C ASP A 346 -6.14 27.21 -9.09
N GLY A 347 -5.50 26.03 -9.17
CA GLY A 347 -6.14 24.73 -9.15
C GLY A 347 -6.43 24.14 -10.53
N VAL A 348 -6.09 24.85 -11.62
CA VAL A 348 -6.14 24.36 -12.99
C VAL A 348 -4.71 24.07 -13.45
N GLY A 349 -4.48 22.88 -13.99
CA GLY A 349 -3.14 22.50 -14.43
C GLY A 349 -2.71 23.26 -15.69
N ASN A 350 -1.41 23.52 -15.81
CA ASN A 350 -0.79 24.17 -16.98
C ASN A 350 -1.18 23.56 -18.34
N ALA A 351 -1.61 22.30 -18.38
CA ALA A 351 -1.98 21.59 -19.61
C ALA A 351 -3.37 21.97 -20.14
N CYS A 352 -4.24 22.48 -19.27
CA CYS A 352 -5.62 22.87 -19.57
C CYS A 352 -5.92 24.34 -19.20
N ASP A 353 -4.96 25.04 -18.59
CA ASP A 353 -5.09 26.43 -18.18
C ASP A 353 -4.93 27.41 -19.37
N ASN A 354 -5.98 28.18 -19.66
CA ASN A 354 -5.99 29.21 -20.69
C ASN A 354 -5.22 30.48 -20.31
N CYS A 355 -4.73 30.57 -19.07
CA CYS A 355 -3.80 31.59 -18.58
C CYS A 355 -2.78 31.04 -17.56
N TYR A 356 -2.05 29.97 -17.90
CA TYR A 356 -1.07 29.22 -17.05
C TYR A 356 -0.12 29.97 -16.09
N ALA A 357 0.02 31.29 -16.19
CA ALA A 357 0.87 32.12 -15.33
C ALA A 357 0.10 33.23 -14.59
N VAL A 358 -1.22 33.28 -14.70
CA VAL A 358 -2.09 34.32 -14.17
C VAL A 358 -3.36 33.69 -13.57
N TYR A 359 -3.36 33.54 -12.24
CA TYR A 359 -4.46 32.97 -11.46
C TYR A 359 -5.85 33.34 -12.00
N ASN A 360 -6.59 32.36 -12.52
CA ASN A 360 -7.90 32.51 -13.13
C ASN A 360 -8.71 31.19 -13.06
N PRO A 361 -9.12 30.75 -11.87
CA PRO A 361 -9.72 29.43 -11.67
C PRO A 361 -11.06 29.23 -12.40
N ASP A 362 -11.71 30.33 -12.81
CA ASP A 362 -12.96 30.32 -13.58
C ASP A 362 -12.74 30.09 -15.09
N GLN A 363 -11.50 30.11 -15.57
CA GLN A 363 -11.08 29.81 -16.96
C GLN A 363 -11.96 30.51 -18.01
N THR A 364 -12.33 31.77 -17.74
CA THR A 364 -13.22 32.52 -18.61
C THR A 364 -12.50 32.92 -19.88
N ASP A 365 -13.11 32.61 -21.01
CA ASP A 365 -12.66 32.95 -22.37
C ASP A 365 -13.90 33.44 -23.12
N THR A 366 -14.08 34.77 -23.15
CA THR A 366 -15.31 35.41 -23.62
C THR A 366 -15.46 35.32 -25.14
N ASP A 367 -14.36 35.37 -25.89
CA ASP A 367 -14.40 35.39 -27.36
C ASP A 367 -14.11 34.01 -27.99
N GLY A 368 -13.64 33.05 -27.19
CA GLY A 368 -13.46 31.64 -27.51
C GLY A 368 -12.20 31.35 -28.32
N ASP A 369 -11.17 32.20 -28.21
CA ASP A 369 -9.93 32.06 -28.99
C ASP A 369 -8.88 31.14 -28.32
N GLY A 370 -9.12 30.76 -27.06
CA GLY A 370 -8.28 29.87 -26.26
C GLY A 370 -7.29 30.57 -25.32
N GLU A 371 -7.21 31.90 -25.32
CA GLU A 371 -6.53 32.71 -24.29
C GLU A 371 -7.58 33.26 -23.32
N GLY A 372 -7.36 33.12 -22.01
CA GLY A 372 -8.38 33.53 -21.04
C GLY A 372 -8.44 35.06 -20.85
N ASP A 373 -9.61 35.59 -20.50
CA ASP A 373 -9.85 37.02 -20.25
C ASP A 373 -8.86 37.64 -19.22
N ALA A 374 -8.29 36.82 -18.34
CA ALA A 374 -7.31 37.25 -17.34
C ALA A 374 -5.93 37.60 -17.93
N CYS A 375 -5.59 37.02 -19.08
CA CYS A 375 -4.32 37.20 -19.77
C CYS A 375 -4.48 37.73 -21.21
N ASP A 376 -5.68 37.75 -21.77
CA ASP A 376 -6.00 38.29 -23.09
C ASP A 376 -6.35 39.80 -23.05
N PRO A 377 -5.57 40.67 -23.72
CA PRO A 377 -5.91 42.07 -23.89
C PRO A 377 -7.02 42.36 -24.92
N ASP A 378 -7.41 41.40 -25.76
CA ASP A 378 -8.42 41.52 -26.83
C ASP A 378 -9.61 40.57 -26.60
N ASP A 379 -10.08 40.50 -25.35
CA ASP A 379 -11.15 39.65 -24.79
C ASP A 379 -12.55 39.74 -25.46
N GLY A 380 -12.67 40.41 -26.61
CA GLY A 380 -13.91 40.66 -27.31
C GLY A 380 -14.88 41.61 -26.60
N LEU A 381 -14.54 42.11 -25.41
CA LEU A 381 -15.27 43.13 -24.65
C LEU A 381 -14.75 44.54 -24.92
N ASP A 382 -13.56 44.66 -25.53
CA ASP A 382 -12.99 45.94 -25.92
C ASP A 382 -13.75 46.54 -27.12
N ILE A 383 -14.71 47.42 -26.82
CA ILE A 383 -15.56 48.17 -27.77
C ILE A 383 -14.72 49.12 -28.68
N VAL A 384 -13.38 49.08 -28.62
CA VAL A 384 -12.52 50.17 -29.10
C VAL A 384 -11.52 49.74 -30.19
N GLU A 385 -11.72 48.64 -30.92
CA GLU A 385 -10.85 48.26 -32.04
C GLU A 385 -11.57 48.09 -33.40
N SER A 386 -12.59 48.91 -33.70
CA SER A 386 -13.02 49.12 -35.10
C SER A 386 -12.93 50.59 -35.53
N ASN A 387 -11.69 50.98 -35.84
CA ASN A 387 -11.32 52.26 -36.43
C ASN A 387 -11.78 52.38 -37.91
N THR A 388 -13.05 52.13 -38.21
CA THR A 388 -13.65 52.45 -39.52
C THR A 388 -14.22 53.86 -39.50
N ARG A 389 -13.45 54.79 -40.07
CA ARG A 389 -13.81 56.19 -40.34
C ARG A 389 -15.28 56.35 -40.74
N LEU A 390 -16.10 56.89 -39.83
CA LEU A 390 -17.48 57.28 -40.13
C LEU A 390 -17.49 58.48 -41.08
N TYR A 391 -17.96 58.27 -42.31
CA TYR A 391 -18.16 59.35 -43.28
C TYR A 391 -19.43 60.13 -42.92
N VAL A 392 -19.30 61.45 -42.85
CA VAL A 392 -20.45 62.35 -42.69
C VAL A 392 -21.26 62.35 -43.98
N VAL A 393 -22.52 61.94 -43.89
CA VAL A 393 -23.44 61.94 -45.05
C VAL A 393 -24.15 63.27 -45.18
N LYS A 394 -24.57 63.87 -44.04
CA LYS A 394 -25.27 65.15 -44.00
C LYS A 394 -24.97 65.95 -42.74
N ALA A 395 -25.05 67.27 -42.88
CA ALA A 395 -24.85 68.23 -41.80
C ALA A 395 -26.03 69.23 -41.76
N PHE A 396 -26.59 69.47 -40.57
CA PHE A 396 -27.70 70.41 -40.39
C PHE A 396 -27.34 71.51 -39.40
N ASP A 397 -27.83 72.74 -39.64
CA ASP A 397 -27.80 73.81 -38.64
C ASP A 397 -28.89 73.63 -37.57
N VAL A 398 -28.86 74.48 -36.54
CA VAL A 398 -29.80 74.43 -35.40
C VAL A 398 -31.27 74.65 -35.77
N TYR A 399 -31.53 75.08 -37.01
CA TYR A 399 -32.87 75.30 -37.55
C TYR A 399 -33.28 74.19 -38.52
N GLY A 400 -32.50 73.10 -38.62
CA GLY A 400 -32.80 71.93 -39.45
C GLY A 400 -32.50 72.12 -40.95
N ARG A 401 -31.67 73.11 -41.31
CA ARG A 401 -31.31 73.36 -42.72
C ARG A 401 -29.99 72.67 -43.07
N GLU A 402 -29.96 71.98 -44.21
CA GLU A 402 -28.77 71.29 -44.72
C GLU A 402 -27.66 72.30 -45.04
N ALA A 403 -26.49 72.13 -44.42
CA ALA A 403 -25.41 73.10 -44.43
C ALA A 403 -24.30 72.68 -45.42
N ASN A 404 -24.34 73.24 -46.64
CA ASN A 404 -23.39 72.89 -47.71
C ASN A 404 -21.98 73.51 -47.57
N ASN A 405 -21.70 74.28 -46.51
CA ASN A 405 -20.38 74.89 -46.29
C ASN A 405 -20.10 75.07 -44.77
N HIS A 406 -19.31 74.16 -44.20
CA HIS A 406 -19.14 73.93 -42.75
C HIS A 406 -18.31 74.98 -41.99
N LYS A 407 -17.92 76.09 -42.62
CA LYS A 407 -16.96 77.03 -42.03
C LYS A 407 -17.57 78.11 -41.11
N ASN A 408 -18.88 78.36 -41.17
CA ASN A 408 -19.50 79.51 -40.49
C ASN A 408 -20.71 79.18 -39.57
N ALA A 409 -21.03 77.91 -39.31
CA ALA A 409 -22.14 77.53 -38.43
C ALA A 409 -21.65 77.23 -37.00
N LYS A 410 -22.31 77.84 -35.99
CA LYS A 410 -21.95 77.75 -34.56
C LYS A 410 -22.34 76.43 -33.89
N LEU A 411 -23.28 75.69 -34.49
CA LEU A 411 -23.68 74.35 -34.05
C LEU A 411 -24.12 73.56 -35.28
N ILE A 412 -23.50 72.39 -35.47
CA ILE A 412 -23.78 71.47 -36.58
C ILE A 412 -24.11 70.10 -36.00
N LEU A 413 -25.20 69.50 -36.49
CA LEU A 413 -25.52 68.09 -36.29
C LEU A 413 -25.00 67.30 -37.49
N TYR A 414 -24.11 66.33 -37.26
CA TYR A 414 -23.65 65.38 -38.27
C TYR A 414 -24.47 64.10 -38.20
N ILE A 415 -24.81 63.55 -39.36
CA ILE A 415 -25.39 62.21 -39.50
C ILE A 415 -24.39 61.36 -40.28
N TYR A 416 -24.03 60.22 -39.70
CA TYR A 416 -23.09 59.26 -40.26
C TYR A 416 -23.82 58.16 -41.04
N GLU A 417 -23.09 57.41 -41.87
CA GLU A 417 -23.66 56.35 -42.72
C GLU A 417 -24.35 55.23 -41.92
N ASP A 418 -23.88 54.99 -40.70
CA ASP A 418 -24.45 54.01 -39.77
C ASP A 418 -25.75 54.49 -39.10
N GLY A 419 -26.21 55.70 -39.42
CA GLY A 419 -27.43 56.31 -38.86
C GLY A 419 -27.23 56.97 -37.50
N THR A 420 -26.01 56.97 -36.94
CA THR A 420 -25.70 57.69 -35.71
C THR A 420 -25.60 59.19 -35.97
N SER A 421 -25.73 59.99 -34.90
CA SER A 421 -25.65 61.45 -35.01
C SER A 421 -24.83 62.09 -33.89
N GLU A 422 -24.05 63.10 -34.24
CA GLU A 422 -23.16 63.82 -33.31
C GLU A 422 -23.42 65.33 -33.40
N LYS A 423 -23.48 66.00 -32.23
CA LYS A 423 -23.64 67.45 -32.12
C LYS A 423 -22.31 68.11 -31.77
N ILE A 424 -21.79 68.95 -32.67
CA ILE A 424 -20.55 69.70 -32.45
C ILE A 424 -20.84 71.19 -32.31
N TYR A 425 -20.45 71.77 -31.18
CA TYR A 425 -20.46 73.21 -30.93
C TYR A 425 -19.12 73.80 -31.40
N LYS A 426 -19.16 74.77 -32.32
CA LYS A 426 -17.98 75.55 -32.72
C LYS A 426 -18.14 76.97 -32.16
N PHE A 427 -17.29 77.35 -31.21
CA PHE A 427 -17.24 78.69 -30.63
C PHE A 427 -16.55 79.69 -31.56
#